data_AF-A0A0U4YLJ2-F1
#
_entry.id   AF-A0A0U4YLJ2-F1
#
_cell.length_a   1.000
_cell.length_b   1.000
_cell.length_c   1.000
_cell.angle_alpha   90.00
_cell.angle_beta   90.00
_cell.angle_gamma   90.00
#
_symmetry.space_group_name_H-M   'P 1'
#
loop_
_entity.id
_entity.type
_entity.pdbx_description
1 polymer ?
#
loop_
_entity_poly.entity_id
_entity_poly.type
_entity_poly.pdbx_seq_one_letter_code
_entity_poly.pdbx_strand_id
1 'polypeptide(L)'
;MKVQIMSSAVAVRSFPARDGKPATHFREQTAAVLREGDFPLPFTIGLDEDQPPYTEGFYLIDPRSCQNNKYGGLEFGRRIRLIPDATAKAVQPAARVA
;
A
#
# COMPACT_ATOMS: atom_id res chain seq x y z
N MET A 1 -4.38 10.12 -5.18
CA MET A 1 -3.46 9.39 -6.07
C MET A 1 -3.95 7.97 -6.18
N LYS A 2 -4.16 7.47 -7.41
CA LYS A 2 -4.68 6.12 -7.64
C LYS A 2 -3.56 5.09 -7.53
N VAL A 3 -3.82 4.04 -6.78
CA VAL A 3 -2.89 2.95 -6.50
C VAL A 3 -3.58 1.64 -6.88
N GLN A 4 -2.82 0.71 -7.44
CA GLN A 4 -3.29 -0.64 -7.74
C GLN A 4 -2.50 -1.65 -6.90
N ILE A 5 -3.22 -2.58 -6.30
CA ILE A 5 -2.66 -3.81 -5.73
C ILE A 5 -2.92 -4.92 -6.74
N MET A 6 -1.85 -5.47 -7.30
CA MET A 6 -1.93 -6.55 -8.29
C MET A 6 -1.93 -7.94 -7.65
N SER A 7 -1.40 -8.08 -6.43
CA SER A 7 -1.35 -9.33 -5.69
C SER A 7 -1.45 -9.08 -4.20
N SER A 8 -2.18 -9.94 -3.49
CA SER A 8 -2.24 -9.94 -2.01
C SER A 8 -1.02 -10.59 -1.34
N ALA A 9 0.00 -10.99 -2.11
CA ALA A 9 1.20 -11.64 -1.58
C ALA A 9 2.00 -10.69 -0.68
N VAL A 10 2.49 -11.22 0.45
CA VAL A 10 3.31 -10.49 1.42
C VAL A 10 4.71 -11.07 1.47
N ALA A 11 5.70 -10.22 1.27
CA ALA A 11 7.09 -10.52 1.55
C ALA A 11 7.37 -10.24 3.03
N VAL A 12 8.01 -11.19 3.73
CA VAL A 12 8.43 -11.00 5.12
C VAL A 12 9.94 -10.90 5.18
N ARG A 13 10.45 -9.77 5.66
CA ARG A 13 11.88 -9.54 5.89
C ARG A 13 12.16 -9.57 7.39
N SER A 14 12.88 -10.61 7.81
CA SER A 14 13.21 -10.83 9.22
C SER A 14 14.63 -10.38 9.50
N PHE A 15 14.79 -9.56 10.54
CA PHE A 15 16.09 -9.16 11.06
C PHE A 15 16.30 -9.82 12.42
N PRO A 16 17.43 -10.53 12.60
CA PRO A 16 17.69 -11.24 13.85
C PRO A 16 17.83 -10.27 15.02
N ALA A 17 17.47 -10.77 16.21
CA ALA A 17 17.69 -10.05 17.46
C ALA A 17 19.17 -9.69 17.64
N ARG A 18 19.44 -8.43 18.00
CA ARG A 18 20.80 -7.96 18.31
C ARG A 18 20.74 -6.96 19.47
N ASP A 19 21.73 -7.02 20.35
CA ASP A 19 21.93 -6.05 21.44
C ASP A 19 20.70 -5.91 22.36
N GLY A 20 20.12 -7.04 22.78
CA GLY A 20 18.99 -7.08 23.72
C GLY A 20 17.63 -6.69 23.13
N LYS A 21 17.55 -6.41 21.82
CA LYS A 21 16.29 -6.09 21.13
C LYS A 21 15.69 -7.34 20.46
N PRO A 22 14.35 -7.48 20.49
CA PRO A 22 13.69 -8.61 19.83
C PRO A 22 13.93 -8.59 18.32
N ALA A 23 13.83 -9.77 17.70
CA ALA A 23 13.84 -9.88 16.24
C ALA A 23 12.73 -9.01 15.65
N THR A 24 13.02 -8.34 14.53
CA THR A 24 12.05 -7.46 13.87
C THR A 24 11.64 -8.05 12.54
N HIS A 25 10.33 -8.17 12.32
CA HIS A 25 9.76 -8.65 11.08
C HIS A 25 9.08 -7.49 10.35
N PHE A 26 9.51 -7.23 9.11
CA PHE A 26 8.85 -6.28 8.24
C PHE A 26 8.01 -7.05 7.24
N ARG A 27 6.70 -6.81 7.28
CA ARG A 27 5.73 -7.33 6.31
C ARG A 27 5.58 -6.29 5.22
N GLU A 28 5.89 -6.65 3.99
CA GLU A 28 5.88 -5.75 2.84
C GLU A 28 4.96 -6.30 1.75
N GLN A 29 4.26 -5.41 1.06
CA GLN A 29 3.43 -5.73 -0.09
C GLN A 29 3.79 -4.80 -1.26
N THR A 30 3.69 -5.31 -2.49
CA THR A 30 3.89 -4.51 -3.69
C THR A 30 2.61 -3.79 -4.10
N ALA A 31 2.72 -2.49 -4.32
CA ALA A 31 1.67 -1.64 -4.86
C ALA A 31 2.20 -0.90 -6.10
N ALA A 32 1.32 -0.39 -6.96
CA ALA A 32 1.72 0.42 -8.11
C ALA A 32 0.94 1.73 -8.15
N VAL A 33 1.64 2.85 -8.33
CA VAL A 33 0.98 4.15 -8.59
C VAL A 33 0.56 4.20 -10.06
N LEU A 34 -0.66 4.63 -10.31
CA LEU A 34 -1.19 4.88 -11.65
C LEU A 34 -1.15 6.37 -11.95
N ARG A 35 -0.52 6.74 -13.07
CA ARG A 35 -0.51 8.10 -13.62
C ARG A 35 -1.10 8.08 -15.02
N GLU A 36 -1.80 9.14 -15.39
CA GLU A 36 -2.39 9.25 -16.72
C GLU A 36 -1.29 9.34 -17.78
N GLY A 37 -1.39 8.53 -18.83
CA GLY A 37 -0.41 8.50 -19.92
C GLY A 37 0.93 7.83 -19.61
N ASP A 38 1.04 7.09 -18.49
CA ASP A 38 2.28 6.44 -18.07
C ASP A 38 2.05 5.02 -17.55
N PHE A 39 3.12 4.22 -17.49
CA PHE A 39 3.08 2.86 -16.98
C PHE A 39 2.88 2.84 -15.45
N PRO A 40 2.23 1.80 -14.90
CA PRO A 40 2.15 1.61 -13.46
C PRO A 40 3.56 1.54 -12.85
N LEU A 41 3.82 2.39 -11.85
CA LEU A 41 5.12 2.44 -11.18
C LEU A 41 5.08 1.65 -9.86
N PRO A 42 5.79 0.53 -9.76
CA PRO A 42 5.76 -0.30 -8.56
C PRO A 42 6.53 0.34 -7.41
N PHE A 43 6.03 0.14 -6.19
CA PHE A 43 6.66 0.51 -4.94
C PHE A 43 6.24 -0.46 -3.82
N THR A 44 6.96 -0.46 -2.71
CA THR A 44 6.63 -1.31 -1.56
C THR A 44 5.90 -0.51 -0.47
N ILE A 45 4.92 -1.16 0.15
CA ILE A 45 4.24 -0.66 1.35
C ILE A 45 4.46 -1.62 2.51
N GLY A 46 4.72 -1.08 3.70
CA GLY A 46 4.78 -1.85 4.93
C GLY A 46 3.38 -2.10 5.49
N LEU A 47 3.15 -3.31 5.99
CA LEU A 47 1.96 -3.70 6.74
C LEU A 47 2.27 -3.72 8.23
N ASP A 48 1.32 -3.30 9.06
CA ASP A 48 1.40 -3.51 10.50
C ASP A 48 1.31 -5.00 10.85
N GLU A 49 1.81 -5.40 12.02
CA GLU A 49 1.93 -6.81 12.43
C GLU A 49 0.59 -7.55 12.35
N ASP A 50 -0.49 -6.92 12.84
CA ASP A 50 -1.86 -7.44 12.82
C ASP A 50 -2.68 -6.98 11.61
N GLN A 51 -2.09 -6.22 10.69
CA GLN A 51 -2.82 -5.74 9.52
C GLN A 51 -2.93 -6.84 8.46
N PRO A 52 -4.15 -7.19 8.00
CA PRO A 52 -4.31 -8.08 6.86
C PRO A 52 -3.74 -7.41 5.59
N PRO A 53 -3.18 -8.19 4.65
CA PRO A 53 -2.72 -7.64 3.37
C PRO A 53 -3.86 -6.92 2.66
N TYR A 54 -3.53 -5.87 1.89
CA TYR A 54 -4.55 -5.28 1.01
C TYR A 54 -4.93 -6.31 -0.05
N THR A 55 -6.23 -6.44 -0.30
CA THR A 55 -6.74 -7.27 -1.38
C THR A 55 -6.39 -6.67 -2.74
N GLU A 56 -6.47 -7.48 -3.79
CA GLU A 56 -6.27 -7.01 -5.15
C GLU A 56 -7.36 -6.00 -5.53
N GLY A 57 -6.96 -4.92 -6.21
CA GLY A 57 -7.89 -3.87 -6.61
C GLY A 57 -7.28 -2.48 -6.63
N PHE A 58 -8.15 -1.48 -6.69
CA PHE A 58 -7.77 -0.07 -6.75
C PHE A 58 -8.02 0.64 -5.43
N TYR A 59 -7.08 1.50 -5.08
CA TYR A 59 -7.01 2.21 -3.83
C TYR A 59 -6.60 3.67 -4.05
N LEU A 60 -6.81 4.47 -3.01
CA LEU A 60 -6.25 5.80 -2.88
C LEU A 60 -5.31 5.84 -1.67
N ILE A 61 -4.30 6.70 -1.72
CA ILE A 61 -3.46 6.97 -0.55
C ILE A 61 -4.27 7.72 0.51
N ASP A 62 -4.30 7.22 1.74
CA ASP A 62 -4.91 7.89 2.90
C ASP A 62 -4.09 9.14 3.24
N PRO A 63 -4.70 10.34 3.39
CA PRO A 63 -4.01 11.55 3.83
C PRO A 63 -3.21 11.40 5.14
N ARG A 64 -3.61 10.46 6.02
CA ARG A 64 -2.85 10.11 7.25
C ARG A 64 -1.48 9.49 6.99
N SER A 65 -1.18 9.18 5.73
CA SER A 65 0.14 8.73 5.27
C SER A 65 1.14 9.87 5.11
N CYS A 66 0.65 11.11 5.07
CA CYS A 66 1.49 12.28 4.87
C CYS A 66 1.87 12.93 6.20
N GLN A 67 3.07 13.48 6.27
CA GLN A 67 3.58 14.24 7.41
C GLN A 67 4.38 15.44 6.92
N ASN A 68 4.59 16.44 7.78
CA ASN A 68 5.55 17.49 7.49
C ASN A 68 6.97 17.00 7.79
N ASN A 69 7.88 17.24 6.85
CA ASN A 69 9.29 17.02 7.06
C ASN A 69 9.90 18.13 7.93
N LYS A 70 11.17 17.96 8.33
CA LYS A 70 11.88 18.90 9.22
C LYS A 70 12.08 20.31 8.64
N TYR A 71 11.82 20.51 7.35
CA TYR A 71 11.91 21.78 6.64
C TYR A 71 10.52 22.36 6.28
N GLY A 72 9.44 21.78 6.80
CA GLY A 72 8.06 22.22 6.55
C GLY A 72 7.43 21.71 5.26
N GLY A 73 8.15 20.94 4.44
CA GLY A 73 7.61 20.30 3.23
C GLY A 73 6.72 19.09 3.54
N LEU A 74 5.77 18.78 2.66
CA LEU A 74 4.95 17.57 2.79
C LEU A 74 5.71 16.36 2.27
N GLU A 75 5.75 15.28 3.05
CA GLU A 75 6.34 14.00 2.65
C GLU A 75 5.45 12.84 3.08
N PHE A 76 5.72 11.64 2.57
CA PHE A 76 5.14 10.43 3.16
C PHE A 76 5.87 10.09 4.46
N GLY A 77 5.09 9.77 5.48
CA GLY A 77 5.61 9.16 6.68
C GLY A 77 6.09 7.74 6.42
N ARG A 78 6.62 7.12 7.47
CA ARG A 78 7.11 5.73 7.41
C ARG A 78 6.03 4.73 6.95
N ARG A 79 4.75 5.03 7.18
CA ARG A 79 3.62 4.16 6.87
C ARG A 79 2.72 4.79 5.83
N ILE A 80 2.69 4.17 4.65
CA ILE A 80 1.72 4.49 3.60
C ILE A 80 0.48 3.62 3.82
N ARG A 81 -0.64 4.26 4.12
CA ARG A 81 -1.95 3.63 4.27
C ARG A 81 -2.78 3.84 3.02
N LEU A 82 -3.57 2.82 2.67
CA LEU A 82 -4.46 2.86 1.52
C LEU A 82 -5.91 2.77 1.98
N ILE A 83 -6.78 3.54 1.32
CA ILE A 83 -8.23 3.43 1.46
C ILE A 83 -8.81 2.89 0.15
N PRO A 84 -9.84 2.02 0.20
CA PRO A 84 -10.48 1.52 -1.02
C PRO A 84 -10.94 2.68 -1.91
N ASP A 85 -10.67 2.58 -3.21
CA ASP A 85 -11.23 3.53 -4.16
C ASP A 85 -12.71 3.21 -4.35
N ALA A 86 -13.59 3.96 -3.70
CA ALA A 86 -15.04 3.76 -3.77
C ALA A 86 -15.58 3.84 -5.21
N THR A 87 -14.88 4.52 -6.12
CA THR A 87 -15.25 4.58 -7.54
C THR A 87 -14.93 3.29 -8.29
N ALA A 88 -14.02 2.45 -7.78
CA ALA A 88 -13.64 1.19 -8.40
C ALA A 88 -14.73 0.11 -8.32
N LYS A 89 -15.60 0.16 -7.30
CA LYS A 89 -16.71 -0.79 -7.13
C LYS A 89 -17.84 -0.57 -8.16
N ALA A 90 -17.86 0.58 -8.84
CA ALA A 90 -18.87 0.92 -9.84
C ALA A 90 -18.55 0.39 -11.26
N VAL A 91 -17.38 -0.21 -11.48
CA VAL A 91 -16.91 -0.67 -12.81
C VAL A 91 -16.84 -2.21 -12.90
N GLN A 92 -17.67 -2.92 -12.13
CA GLN A 92 -17.95 -4.32 -12.44
C GLN A 92 -19.03 -4.34 -13.53
N PRO A 93 -18.73 -4.78 -14.78
CA PRO A 93 -19.77 -4.94 -15.77
C PRO A 93 -20.76 -5.97 -15.23
N ALA A 94 -22.02 -5.59 -15.18
CA ALA A 94 -23.12 -6.49 -14.86
C ALA A 94 -22.94 -7.76 -15.69
N ALA A 95 -22.68 -8.87 -15.01
CA ALA A 95 -22.55 -10.17 -15.65
C ALA A 95 -23.78 -10.38 -16.53
N ARG A 96 -23.56 -10.56 -17.83
CA ARG A 96 -24.59 -10.96 -18.78
C ARG A 96 -25.24 -12.23 -18.24
N VAL A 97 -26.50 -12.12 -17.86
CA VAL A 97 -27.38 -13.27 -17.61
C VAL A 97 -27.57 -13.96 -18.96
N ALA A 98 -27.20 -15.24 -19.02
CA ALA A 98 -27.56 -16.16 -20.09
C ALA A 98 -28.72 -17.05 -19.62
#